data_AF-A0A6N8CRV3-F1
#
_entry.id   AF-A0A6N8CRV3-F1
#
_cell.length_a   1.000
_cell.length_b   1.000
_cell.length_c   1.000
_cell.angle_alpha   90.00
_cell.angle_beta   90.00
_cell.angle_gamma   90.00
#
_symmetry.space_group_name_H-M   'P 1'
#
loop_
_entity.id
_entity.type
_entity.pdbx_description
1 polymer ?
#
loop_
_entity_poly.entity_id
_entity_poly.type
_entity_poly.pdbx_seq_one_letter_code
_entity_poly.pdbx_strand_id
1 'polypeptide(L)'
;MDQIRKLFATFKKKTITLSELEHLLNSFFPTYEAFSDTILQFEEKEILVMVKAKGRTDRSPSLAFHYRINKSLLMKDFHKELQIYRGKLHPAINIDEYYRMDPSIWKKHLPFILKVDQFIKQHSFPTEYVPAPE
;
A
#
# COMPACT_ATOMS: atom_id res chain seq x y z
N MET A 1 1.33 0.57 8.47
CA MET A 1 1.39 1.52 7.34
C MET A 1 0.38 1.23 6.23
N ASP A 2 0.13 -0.03 5.88
CA ASP A 2 -0.74 -0.37 4.73
C ASP A 2 -2.21 -0.03 4.90
N GLN A 3 -2.76 -0.17 6.10
CA GLN A 3 -4.14 0.20 6.40
C GLN A 3 -4.38 1.70 6.18
N ILE A 4 -3.40 2.55 6.52
CA ILE A 4 -3.47 4.00 6.35
C ILE A 4 -3.45 4.37 4.87
N ARG A 5 -2.56 3.73 4.09
CA ARG A 5 -2.51 3.89 2.63
C ARG A 5 -3.84 3.51 1.97
N LYS A 6 -4.49 2.44 2.44
CA LYS A 6 -5.81 2.03 1.97
C LYS A 6 -6.86 3.11 2.24
N LEU A 7 -6.89 3.66 3.45
CA LEU A 7 -7.81 4.74 3.79
C LEU A 7 -7.60 5.97 2.90
N PHE A 8 -6.35 6.33 2.60
CA PHE A 8 -6.04 7.42 1.68
C PHE A 8 -6.45 7.12 0.23
N ALA A 9 -6.31 5.87 -0.23
CA ALA A 9 -6.74 5.45 -1.56
C ALA A 9 -8.27 5.51 -1.71
N THR A 10 -9.01 5.03 -0.71
CA THR A 10 -10.48 5.00 -0.70
C THR A 10 -11.12 6.34 -0.34
N PHE A 11 -10.36 7.29 0.22
CA PHE A 11 -10.88 8.61 0.58
C PHE A 11 -11.40 9.35 -0.66
N LYS A 12 -12.66 9.79 -0.63
CA LYS A 12 -13.32 10.39 -1.81
C LYS A 12 -12.65 11.70 -2.25
N LYS A 13 -12.18 12.52 -1.31
CA LYS A 13 -11.62 13.84 -1.61
C LYS A 13 -10.12 13.74 -1.94
N LYS A 14 -9.63 14.65 -2.77
CA LYS A 14 -8.17 14.79 -3.03
C LYS A 14 -7.45 15.56 -1.94
N THR A 15 -8.19 16.27 -1.09
CA THR A 15 -7.67 17.08 0.01
C THR A 15 -8.31 16.62 1.30
N ILE A 16 -7.52 16.54 2.37
CA ILE A 16 -7.92 16.14 3.72
C ILE A 16 -7.40 17.19 4.71
N THR A 17 -8.25 17.58 5.65
CA THR A 17 -7.85 18.49 6.74
C THR A 17 -7.12 17.73 7.85
N LEU A 18 -6.35 18.43 8.67
CA LEU A 18 -5.68 17.82 9.83
C LEU A 18 -6.68 17.15 10.78
N SER A 19 -7.82 17.79 11.05
CA SER A 19 -8.86 17.22 11.91
C SER A 19 -9.52 15.98 11.28
N GLU A 20 -9.73 15.95 9.96
CA GLU A 20 -10.18 14.74 9.26
C GLU A 20 -9.13 13.63 9.34
N LEU A 21 -7.83 13.96 9.23
CA LEU A 21 -6.73 12.99 9.40
C LEU A 21 -6.69 12.43 10.82
N GLU A 22 -6.78 13.29 11.84
CA GLU A 22 -6.82 12.88 13.24
C GLU A 22 -8.02 11.95 13.47
N HIS A 23 -9.22 12.31 13.00
CA HIS A 23 -10.40 11.46 13.17
C HIS A 23 -10.28 10.13 12.43
N LEU A 24 -9.72 10.13 11.22
CA LEU A 24 -9.55 8.94 10.40
C LEU A 24 -8.47 8.00 10.98
N LEU A 25 -7.46 8.57 11.65
CA LEU A 25 -6.32 7.84 12.19
C LEU A 25 -6.35 7.67 13.72
N ASN A 26 -7.38 8.17 14.40
CA ASN A 26 -7.53 8.12 15.86
C ASN A 26 -7.43 6.68 16.40
N SER A 27 -7.98 5.71 15.66
CA SER A 27 -7.92 4.30 16.04
C SER A 27 -6.54 3.65 15.83
N PHE A 28 -5.63 4.30 15.10
CA PHE A 28 -4.30 3.76 14.77
C PHE A 28 -3.20 4.29 15.69
N PHE A 29 -3.38 5.50 16.26
CA PHE A 29 -2.34 6.15 17.05
C PHE A 29 -2.90 6.61 18.39
N PRO A 30 -2.39 6.09 19.51
CA PRO A 30 -2.82 6.52 20.84
C PRO A 30 -2.17 7.85 21.26
N THR A 31 -1.09 8.28 20.60
CA THR A 31 -0.35 9.50 20.94
C THR A 31 -0.18 10.44 19.76
N TYR A 32 -0.13 11.74 20.05
CA TYR A 32 0.07 12.79 19.05
C TYR A 32 1.44 12.70 18.36
N GLU A 33 2.50 12.33 19.07
CA GLU A 33 3.84 12.17 18.49
C GLU A 33 3.87 11.06 17.43
N ALA A 34 3.36 9.87 17.76
CA ALA A 34 3.34 8.74 16.82
C ALA A 34 2.48 9.04 15.58
N PHE A 35 1.37 9.76 15.77
CA PHE A 35 0.56 10.28 14.67
C PHE A 35 1.38 11.26 13.81
N SER A 36 2.00 12.26 14.44
CA SER A 36 2.72 13.32 13.75
C SER A 36 3.92 12.80 12.97
N ASP A 37 4.72 11.91 13.55
CA ASP A 37 5.83 11.23 12.86
C ASP A 37 5.35 10.45 11.64
N THR A 38 4.22 9.77 11.77
CA THR A 38 3.63 9.05 10.64
C THR A 38 3.20 9.99 9.52
N ILE A 39 2.54 11.11 9.85
CA ILE A 39 2.12 12.11 8.86
C ILE A 39 3.35 12.71 8.16
N LEU A 40 4.39 13.05 8.92
CA LEU A 40 5.64 13.57 8.38
C LEU A 40 6.34 12.56 7.45
N GLN A 41 6.34 11.27 7.77
CA GLN A 41 6.84 10.23 6.86
C GLN A 41 6.02 10.12 5.57
N PHE A 42 4.69 10.31 5.64
CA PHE A 42 3.87 10.37 4.44
C PHE A 42 4.09 11.65 3.63
N GLU A 43 4.45 12.74 4.30
CA GLU A 43 4.83 14.01 3.68
C GLU A 43 6.17 13.89 2.95
N GLU A 44 7.18 13.29 3.59
CA GLU A 44 8.49 13.00 3.00
C GLU A 44 8.39 12.10 1.75
N LYS A 45 7.43 11.17 1.75
CA LYS A 45 7.15 10.27 0.61
C LYS A 45 6.25 10.90 -0.46
N GLU A 46 5.90 12.18 -0.33
CA GLU A 46 4.99 12.92 -1.21
C GLU A 46 3.58 12.31 -1.34
N ILE A 47 3.24 11.34 -0.49
CA ILE A 47 1.92 10.70 -0.43
C ILE A 47 0.91 11.72 0.10
N LEU A 48 1.32 12.50 1.10
CA LEU A 48 0.62 13.68 1.58
C LEU A 48 1.43 14.90 1.17
N VAL A 49 0.79 15.87 0.51
CA VAL A 49 1.45 17.11 0.09
C VAL A 49 0.81 18.27 0.81
N MET A 50 1.59 19.06 1.55
CA MET A 50 1.04 20.19 2.29
C MET A 50 0.42 21.24 1.35
N VAL A 51 -0.73 21.78 1.73
CA VAL A 51 -1.32 22.93 1.04
C VAL A 51 -0.71 24.21 1.61
N LYS A 52 0.35 24.73 0.98
CA LYS A 52 1.15 25.87 1.47
C LYS A 52 0.31 27.09 1.87
N ALA A 53 -0.74 27.39 1.11
CA ALA A 53 -1.64 28.53 1.35
C ALA A 53 -2.39 28.48 2.69
N LYS A 54 -2.45 27.31 3.35
CA LYS A 54 -3.16 27.13 4.62
C LYS A 54 -2.25 27.19 5.85
N GLY A 55 -0.93 27.09 5.67
CA GLY A 55 0.03 27.10 6.79
C GLY A 55 0.11 25.79 7.58
N ARG A 56 0.79 25.85 8.73
CA ARG A 56 1.05 24.72 9.63
C ARG A 56 0.65 25.06 11.07
N THR A 57 0.48 24.03 11.89
CA THR A 57 0.25 24.15 13.33
C THR A 57 1.48 24.66 14.05
N ASP A 58 1.26 25.40 15.14
CA ASP A 58 2.32 25.84 16.06
C ASP A 58 2.75 24.75 17.06
N ARG A 59 2.11 23.57 17.01
CA ARG A 59 2.47 22.40 17.83
C ARG A 59 3.75 21.74 17.31
N SER A 60 4.47 21.08 18.20
CA SER A 60 5.64 20.25 17.86
C SER A 60 5.30 18.77 18.06
N PRO A 61 5.43 17.91 17.02
CA PRO A 61 5.87 18.21 15.66
C PRO A 61 4.84 19.03 14.85
N SER A 62 5.34 19.94 14.00
CA SER A 62 4.47 20.85 13.21
C SER A 62 3.90 20.15 11.99
N LEU A 63 2.57 20.15 11.87
CA LEU A 63 1.81 19.52 10.80
C LEU A 63 1.06 20.57 9.97
N ALA A 64 0.84 20.31 8.68
CA ALA A 64 0.03 21.18 7.85
C ALA A 64 -1.45 21.10 8.23
N PHE A 65 -2.15 22.22 8.17
CA PHE A 65 -3.60 22.21 8.42
C PHE A 65 -4.38 21.44 7.34
N HIS A 66 -3.84 21.40 6.13
CA HIS A 66 -4.45 20.75 4.98
C HIS A 66 -3.40 20.01 4.17
N TYR A 67 -3.78 18.80 3.77
CA TYR A 67 -2.96 17.90 2.96
C TYR A 67 -3.70 17.51 1.70
N ARG A 68 -2.97 17.45 0.58
CA ARG A 68 -3.42 16.83 -0.66
C ARG A 68 -2.92 15.39 -0.71
N ILE A 69 -3.82 14.44 -0.92
CA ILE A 69 -3.51 13.02 -1.06
C ILE A 69 -3.10 12.74 -2.49
N ASN A 70 -1.86 12.27 -2.69
CA ASN A 70 -1.36 11.87 -3.98
C ASN A 70 -1.67 10.39 -4.28
N LYS A 71 -2.88 10.15 -4.80
CA LYS A 71 -3.32 8.80 -5.17
C LYS A 71 -2.48 8.15 -6.26
N SER A 72 -1.85 8.95 -7.13
CA SER A 72 -1.02 8.43 -8.21
C SER A 72 0.24 7.76 -7.65
N LEU A 73 0.87 8.34 -6.63
CA LEU A 73 2.02 7.73 -5.96
C LEU A 73 1.63 6.43 -5.24
N LEU A 74 0.46 6.40 -4.58
CA LEU A 74 -0.06 5.19 -3.95
C LEU A 74 -0.21 4.03 -4.95
N MET A 75 -0.63 4.31 -6.19
CA MET A 75 -0.75 3.30 -7.26
C MET A 75 0.60 2.98 -7.91
N LYS A 76 1.47 3.98 -8.11
CA LYS A 76 2.78 3.80 -8.75
C LYS A 76 3.71 2.92 -7.92
N ASP A 77 3.72 3.12 -6.60
CA ASP A 77 4.46 2.24 -5.68
C ASP A 77 3.94 0.80 -5.76
N PHE A 78 2.63 0.62 -5.86
CA PHE A 78 2.01 -0.69 -5.95
C PHE A 78 2.38 -1.42 -7.26
N HIS A 79 2.27 -0.75 -8.41
CA HIS A 79 2.67 -1.36 -9.69
C HIS A 79 4.16 -1.67 -9.75
N LYS A 80 5.01 -0.83 -9.15
CA LYS A 80 6.44 -1.10 -9.02
C LYS A 80 6.71 -2.32 -8.14
N GLU A 81 6.00 -2.45 -7.03
CA GLU A 81 6.07 -3.64 -6.16
C GLU A 81 5.69 -4.91 -6.92
N LEU A 82 4.56 -4.91 -7.63
CA LEU A 82 4.14 -6.04 -8.47
C LEU A 82 5.18 -6.41 -9.53
N GLN A 83 5.81 -5.42 -10.17
CA GLN A 83 6.81 -5.68 -11.20
C GLN A 83 8.09 -6.31 -10.63
N ILE A 84 8.51 -5.92 -9.42
CA ILE A 84 9.61 -6.56 -8.70
C ILE A 84 9.25 -8.03 -8.40
N TYR A 85 8.03 -8.31 -7.95
CA TYR A 85 7.60 -9.68 -7.67
C TYR A 85 7.44 -10.52 -8.94
N ARG A 86 6.99 -9.95 -10.05
CA ARG A 86 6.90 -10.64 -11.34
C ARG A 86 8.26 -11.20 -11.79
N GLY A 87 9.35 -10.47 -11.52
CA GLY A 87 10.71 -10.95 -11.81
C GLY A 87 11.27 -11.97 -10.81
N LYS A 88 10.69 -12.08 -9.61
CA LYS A 88 11.15 -12.98 -8.54
C LYS A 88 10.37 -14.29 -8.46
N LEU A 89 9.08 -14.25 -8.77
CA LEU A 89 8.18 -15.40 -8.72
C LEU A 89 8.45 -16.36 -9.87
N HIS A 90 8.05 -17.62 -9.68
CA HIS A 90 8.11 -18.65 -10.70
C HIS A 90 7.24 -18.26 -11.91
N PRO A 91 7.68 -18.50 -13.16
CA PRO A 91 6.95 -18.09 -14.37
C PRO A 91 5.51 -18.61 -14.47
N ALA A 92 5.22 -19.72 -13.80
CA ALA A 92 3.89 -20.32 -13.73
C ALA A 92 2.90 -19.55 -12.85
N ILE A 93 3.37 -18.63 -12.01
CA ILE A 93 2.53 -17.81 -11.12
C ILE A 93 2.15 -16.54 -11.86
N ASN A 94 0.88 -16.44 -12.25
CA ASN A 94 0.33 -15.25 -12.86
C ASN A 94 -0.16 -14.26 -11.79
N ILE A 95 0.36 -13.02 -11.83
CA ILE A 95 -0.05 -11.93 -10.94
C ILE A 95 -0.61 -10.71 -11.72
N ASP A 96 -0.88 -10.86 -13.02
CA ASP A 96 -1.33 -9.77 -13.90
C ASP A 96 -2.71 -9.22 -13.48
N GLU A 97 -3.60 -10.07 -12.95
CA GLU A 97 -4.90 -9.66 -12.37
C GLU A 97 -4.73 -8.62 -11.23
N TYR A 98 -3.65 -8.72 -10.45
CA TYR A 98 -3.42 -7.82 -9.31
C TYR A 98 -3.11 -6.39 -9.74
N TYR A 99 -2.70 -6.13 -10.99
CA TYR A 99 -2.50 -4.77 -11.49
C TYR A 99 -3.80 -3.97 -11.57
N ARG A 100 -4.93 -4.66 -11.69
CA ARG A 100 -6.29 -4.08 -11.77
C ARG A 100 -7.04 -4.13 -10.44
N MET A 101 -6.55 -4.90 -9.48
CA MET A 101 -7.17 -5.08 -8.17
C MET A 101 -6.68 -4.06 -7.14
N ASP A 102 -7.39 -3.99 -6.02
CA ASP A 102 -6.98 -3.17 -4.89
C ASP A 102 -5.65 -3.68 -4.28
N PRO A 103 -4.67 -2.80 -4.00
CA PRO A 103 -3.39 -3.18 -3.39
C PRO A 103 -3.51 -3.98 -2.09
N SER A 104 -4.62 -3.82 -1.36
CA SER A 104 -4.87 -4.56 -0.12
C SER A 104 -5.05 -6.06 -0.38
N ILE A 105 -5.64 -6.43 -1.53
CA ILE A 105 -5.86 -7.83 -1.91
C ILE A 105 -4.51 -8.50 -2.17
N TRP A 106 -3.64 -7.83 -2.93
CA TRP A 106 -2.27 -8.28 -3.16
C TRP A 106 -1.55 -8.53 -1.84
N LYS A 107 -1.59 -7.60 -0.88
CA LYS A 107 -0.89 -7.77 0.41
C LYS A 107 -1.42 -8.92 1.25
N LYS A 108 -2.73 -9.15 1.21
CA LYS A 108 -3.34 -10.30 1.89
C LYS A 108 -2.92 -11.61 1.23
N HIS A 109 -2.81 -11.65 -0.09
CA HIS A 109 -2.51 -12.87 -0.85
C HIS A 109 -1.01 -13.15 -0.98
N LEU A 110 -0.16 -12.13 -0.96
CA LEU A 110 1.29 -12.20 -1.07
C LEU A 110 1.92 -13.31 -0.21
N PRO A 111 1.63 -13.45 1.10
CA PRO A 111 2.23 -14.52 1.90
C PRO A 111 1.83 -15.92 1.41
N PHE A 112 0.65 -16.09 0.81
CA PHE A 112 0.22 -17.36 0.23
C PHE A 112 0.87 -17.60 -1.12
N ILE A 113 0.97 -16.56 -1.96
CA ILE A 113 1.67 -16.63 -3.26
C ILE A 113 3.13 -17.03 -3.05
N LEU A 114 3.81 -16.48 -2.05
CA LEU A 114 5.18 -16.84 -1.71
C LEU A 114 5.34 -18.29 -1.25
N LYS A 115 4.36 -18.84 -0.51
CA LYS A 115 4.36 -20.26 -0.15
C LYS A 115 4.23 -21.15 -1.38
N VAL A 116 3.35 -20.80 -2.31
CA VAL A 116 3.17 -21.52 -3.58
C VAL A 116 4.45 -21.43 -4.42
N ASP A 117 5.05 -20.25 -4.55
CA ASP A 117 6.33 -20.03 -5.23
C ASP A 117 7.45 -20.91 -4.67
N GLN A 118 7.61 -20.90 -3.35
CA GLN A 118 8.61 -21.73 -2.68
C GLN A 118 8.36 -23.21 -2.91
N PHE A 119 7.10 -23.66 -2.83
CA PHE A 119 6.73 -25.05 -3.05
C PHE A 119 7.05 -25.50 -4.48
N ILE A 120 6.67 -24.70 -5.50
CA ILE A 120 6.94 -25.00 -6.91
C ILE A 120 8.45 -25.03 -7.17
N LYS A 121 9.22 -24.09 -6.63
CA LYS A 121 10.68 -24.07 -6.77
C LYS A 121 11.36 -25.26 -6.09
N GLN A 122 10.80 -25.77 -5.00
CA GLN A 122 11.37 -26.87 -4.24
C GLN A 122 11.01 -28.25 -4.81
N HIS A 123 9.77 -28.43 -5.28
CA HIS A 123 9.27 -29.74 -5.72
C HIS A 123 9.19 -29.89 -7.24
N SER A 124 9.36 -28.80 -8.00
CA SER A 124 9.14 -28.74 -9.45
C SER A 124 7.72 -29.20 -9.85
N PHE A 125 7.37 -29.07 -11.13
CA PHE A 125 6.12 -29.63 -11.62
C PHE A 125 6.25 -31.14 -11.81
N PRO A 126 5.20 -31.93 -11.48
CA PRO A 126 5.21 -33.36 -11.77
C PRO A 126 5.34 -33.56 -13.29
N THR A 127 6.42 -34.23 -13.68
CA THR A 127 6.70 -34.63 -15.07
C THR A 127 6.02 -35.94 -15.48
N GLU A 128 5.28 -36.57 -14.55
CA GLU A 128 4.58 -37.83 -14.85
C GLU A 128 3.45 -37.59 -15.85
N TYR A 129 3.54 -38.30 -16.97
CA TYR A 129 2.55 -38.29 -18.03
C TYR A 129 1.30 -39.00 -17.51
N VAL A 130 0.29 -38.23 -17.08
CA VAL A 130 -1.01 -38.80 -16.73
C VAL A 130 -1.72 -39.09 -18.05
N PRO A 131 -2.01 -40.36 -18.42
CA PRO A 131 -2.80 -40.64 -19.60
C PRO A 131 -4.18 -40.00 -19.44
N ALA A 132 -4.71 -39.44 -20.54
CA ALA A 132 -6.05 -38.88 -20.54
C ALA A 132 -7.06 -39.94 -20.04
N PRO A 133 -8.04 -39.56 -19.20
CA PRO A 133 -9.07 -40.51 -18.77
C PRO A 133 -9.85 -41.01 -19.99
N GLU A 134 -10.00 -42.32 -20.13
CA GLU A 134 -10.92 -42.96 -21.08
C GLU A 134 -12.39 -42.74 -20.69
#